data_AF-A0A9Q1CM34-F1
#
_entry.id   AF-A0A9Q1CM34-F1
#
_cell.length_a   1.000
_cell.length_b   1.000
_cell.length_c   1.000
_cell.angle_alpha   90.00
_cell.angle_beta   90.00
_cell.angle_gamma   90.00
#
_symmetry.space_group_name_H-M   'P 1'
#
loop_
_entity.id
_entity.type
_entity.pdbx_description
1 polymer ?
#
loop_
_entity_poly.entity_id
_entity_poly.type
_entity_poly.pdbx_seq_one_letter_code
_entity_poly.pdbx_strand_id
1 'polypeptide(L)'
;MRIHLRAVPIASLGLLLLVVGLGVQAQDCEVNMEWVGVPPDEYDRRFASISEPDGRPLGFNRSVIPYVTEGIPNPCIRVTGTEDRRVEVMAESTPVGSTICTYRQGGQLECNAAGIYFCDQATANEIKYEFLCEGTSCEQTDVPFFFRFTISPPASEMDPELWCDNRDTGEYPRTLSGPLPPGVTMAPNPQTTRSRGSSHNYAAKSLLGICIVAITTFAINY
;
A
#
# COMPACT_ATOMS: atom_id res chain seq x y z
N MET A 1 -62.89 -24.97 20.71
CA MET A 1 -61.49 -24.54 20.94
C MET A 1 -61.10 -23.63 19.78
N ARG A 2 -61.21 -22.30 19.96
CA ARG A 2 -60.96 -21.30 18.91
C ARG A 2 -59.54 -20.78 19.07
N ILE A 3 -58.69 -21.03 18.08
CA ILE A 3 -57.30 -20.57 18.04
C ILE A 3 -57.32 -19.15 17.45
N HIS A 4 -56.99 -18.15 18.25
CA HIS A 4 -56.82 -16.77 17.80
C HIS A 4 -55.40 -16.60 17.23
N LEU A 5 -55.27 -16.60 15.90
CA LEU A 5 -54.06 -16.12 15.22
C LEU A 5 -53.96 -14.60 15.44
N ARG A 6 -52.94 -14.13 16.16
CA ARG A 6 -52.61 -12.71 16.24
C ARG A 6 -51.75 -12.34 15.03
N ALA A 7 -52.24 -11.41 14.22
CA ALA A 7 -51.49 -10.82 13.10
C ALA A 7 -50.28 -10.05 13.65
N VAL A 8 -49.08 -10.44 13.22
CA VAL A 8 -47.83 -9.72 13.52
C VAL A 8 -47.71 -8.55 12.55
N PRO A 9 -47.46 -7.31 13.02
CA PRO A 9 -47.40 -6.14 12.14
C PRO A 9 -46.15 -6.19 11.25
N ILE A 10 -46.37 -6.15 9.93
CA ILE A 10 -45.37 -6.28 8.85
C ILE A 10 -44.46 -5.03 8.72
N ALA A 11 -44.73 -3.96 9.47
CA ALA A 11 -44.04 -2.67 9.33
C ALA A 11 -42.58 -2.65 9.83
N SER A 12 -42.16 -3.63 10.63
CA SER A 12 -40.82 -3.63 11.26
C SER A 12 -39.71 -4.26 10.41
N LEU A 13 -40.05 -4.96 9.32
CA LEU A 13 -39.08 -5.67 8.47
C LEU A 13 -38.46 -4.78 7.38
N GLY A 14 -39.10 -3.65 7.04
CA GLY A 14 -38.65 -2.74 5.98
C GLY A 14 -37.45 -1.86 6.36
N LEU A 15 -37.24 -1.62 7.66
CA LEU A 15 -36.17 -0.71 8.12
C LEU A 15 -34.82 -1.43 8.29
N LEU A 16 -34.81 -2.76 8.46
CA LEU A 16 -33.57 -3.54 8.61
C LEU A 16 -32.81 -3.74 7.29
N LEU A 17 -33.50 -3.62 6.14
CA LEU A 17 -32.91 -3.79 4.81
C LEU A 17 -32.24 -2.51 4.27
N LEU A 18 -32.53 -1.33 4.85
CA LEU A 18 -31.94 -0.07 4.37
C LEU A 18 -30.51 0.18 4.88
N VAL A 19 -30.09 -0.51 5.95
CA VAL A 19 -28.76 -0.33 6.57
C VAL A 19 -27.69 -1.23 5.93
N VAL A 20 -28.06 -2.28 5.20
CA VAL A 20 -27.11 -3.22 4.54
C VAL A 20 -26.57 -2.66 3.21
N GLY A 21 -27.16 -1.57 2.70
CA GLY A 21 -26.78 -0.95 1.42
C GLY A 21 -25.71 0.14 1.51
N LEU A 22 -25.22 0.48 2.70
CA LEU A 22 -24.03 1.32 2.85
C LEU A 22 -22.80 0.47 2.51
N GLY A 23 -22.64 0.23 1.22
CA GLY A 23 -21.49 -0.45 0.66
C GLY A 23 -20.23 0.18 1.23
N VAL A 24 -19.41 -0.66 1.83
CA VAL A 24 -18.01 -0.35 2.14
C VAL A 24 -17.37 -0.08 0.79
N GLN A 25 -17.40 1.17 0.33
CA GLN A 25 -16.52 1.59 -0.74
C GLN A 25 -15.14 1.54 -0.11
N ALA A 26 -14.34 0.55 -0.53
CA ALA A 26 -12.91 0.56 -0.25
C ALA A 26 -12.41 1.94 -0.70
N GLN A 27 -12.01 2.75 0.28
CA GLN A 27 -11.62 4.12 0.00
C GLN A 27 -10.29 4.05 -0.74
N ASP A 28 -10.33 4.33 -2.04
CA ASP A 28 -9.13 4.47 -2.86
C ASP A 28 -8.22 5.53 -2.24
N CYS A 29 -6.90 5.32 -2.30
CA CYS A 29 -5.94 6.33 -1.96
C CYS A 29 -6.00 7.54 -2.92
N GLU A 30 -5.69 8.73 -2.42
CA GLU A 30 -5.58 9.95 -3.22
C GLU A 30 -4.25 9.92 -4.00
N VAL A 31 -4.34 9.82 -5.33
CA VAL A 31 -3.16 9.72 -6.20
C VAL A 31 -2.29 10.97 -6.07
N ASN A 32 -1.05 10.78 -5.64
CA ASN A 32 -0.04 11.82 -5.53
C ASN A 32 1.19 11.56 -6.40
N MET A 33 1.19 10.47 -7.17
CA MET A 33 2.28 10.12 -8.09
C MET A 33 1.76 9.34 -9.31
N GLU A 34 2.27 9.69 -10.50
CA GLU A 34 2.07 8.92 -11.74
C GLU A 34 3.30 8.04 -11.99
N TRP A 35 3.09 6.77 -12.32
CA TRP A 35 4.18 5.91 -12.75
C TRP A 35 4.57 6.17 -14.21
N VAL A 36 5.87 6.39 -14.42
CA VAL A 36 6.48 6.41 -15.75
C VAL A 36 7.51 5.29 -15.80
N GLY A 37 7.23 4.22 -16.54
CA GLY A 37 8.12 3.07 -16.69
C GLY A 37 9.44 3.42 -17.38
N VAL A 38 10.50 2.68 -17.08
CA VAL A 38 11.74 2.64 -17.88
C VAL A 38 11.74 1.32 -18.63
N PRO A 39 12.00 1.29 -19.95
CA PRO A 39 12.22 0.04 -20.68
C PRO A 39 13.38 -0.78 -20.08
N PRO A 40 13.29 -2.12 -20.00
CA PRO A 40 14.34 -2.96 -19.42
C PRO A 40 15.73 -2.81 -20.05
N ASP A 41 15.79 -2.49 -21.33
CA ASP A 41 17.02 -2.22 -22.08
C ASP A 41 17.67 -0.88 -21.73
N GLU A 42 16.94 0.02 -21.06
CA GLU A 42 17.42 1.34 -20.61
C GLU A 42 17.73 1.38 -19.10
N TYR A 43 17.75 0.24 -18.41
CA TYR A 43 18.03 0.18 -16.97
C TYR A 43 19.44 0.65 -16.61
N ASP A 44 19.54 1.65 -15.71
CA ASP A 44 20.82 2.03 -15.11
C ASP A 44 21.27 0.95 -14.11
N ARG A 45 22.39 0.28 -14.41
CA ARG A 45 22.99 -0.76 -13.57
C ARG A 45 24.16 -0.25 -12.73
N ARG A 46 24.37 1.07 -12.65
CA ARG A 46 25.44 1.67 -11.83
C ARG A 46 24.98 1.83 -10.38
N PHE A 47 25.77 1.35 -9.44
CA PHE A 47 25.51 1.51 -8.00
C PHE A 47 25.38 2.99 -7.57
N ALA A 48 26.12 3.90 -8.19
CA ALA A 48 26.11 5.32 -7.86
C ALA A 48 24.72 5.98 -8.00
N SER A 49 23.88 5.46 -8.91
CA SER A 49 22.53 5.97 -9.15
C SER A 49 21.60 5.86 -7.93
N ILE A 50 21.91 4.98 -6.97
CA ILE A 50 21.12 4.82 -5.73
C ILE A 50 21.18 6.10 -4.87
N SER A 51 22.30 6.81 -4.90
CA SER A 51 22.49 8.06 -4.16
C SER A 51 22.10 9.31 -4.95
N GLU A 52 21.85 9.18 -6.25
CA GLU A 52 21.45 10.29 -7.12
C GLU A 52 19.95 10.56 -6.94
N PRO A 53 19.51 11.81 -6.68
CA PRO A 53 18.09 12.12 -6.47
C PRO A 53 17.19 11.73 -7.65
N ASP A 54 17.70 11.91 -8.87
CA ASP A 54 17.00 11.60 -10.13
C ASP A 54 17.41 10.23 -10.71
N GLY A 55 18.25 9.48 -9.98
CA GLY A 55 18.72 8.17 -10.40
C GLY A 55 17.60 7.14 -10.43
N ARG A 56 17.61 6.28 -11.46
CA ARG A 56 16.64 5.18 -11.63
C ARG A 56 17.33 3.82 -11.73
N PRO A 57 18.00 3.35 -10.65
CA PRO A 57 18.68 2.05 -10.65
C PRO A 57 17.70 0.95 -11.05
N LEU A 58 18.03 0.15 -12.07
CA LEU A 58 17.19 -0.95 -12.56
C LEU A 58 15.74 -0.54 -12.91
N GLY A 59 15.54 0.73 -13.29
CA GLY A 59 14.23 1.31 -13.60
C GLY A 59 13.38 1.67 -12.38
N PHE A 60 13.87 1.45 -11.16
CA PHE A 60 13.19 1.84 -9.94
C PHE A 60 13.08 3.36 -9.84
N ASN A 61 12.02 3.82 -9.19
CA ASN A 61 11.87 5.19 -8.73
C ASN A 61 11.96 5.22 -7.20
N ARG A 62 12.18 6.39 -6.61
CA ARG A 62 12.30 6.57 -5.17
C ARG A 62 11.10 7.31 -4.62
N SER A 63 10.64 6.92 -3.44
CA SER A 63 9.67 7.68 -2.67
C SER A 63 9.97 7.53 -1.17
N VAL A 64 9.15 8.19 -0.36
CA VAL A 64 9.28 8.23 1.09
C VAL A 64 7.90 7.95 1.68
N ILE A 65 7.81 6.93 2.54
CA ILE A 65 6.63 6.71 3.36
C ILE A 65 6.78 7.62 4.58
N PRO A 66 5.92 8.62 4.77
CA PRO A 66 6.05 9.55 5.88
C PRO A 66 5.85 8.81 7.20
N TYR A 67 6.67 9.12 8.20
CA TYR A 67 6.35 8.80 9.58
C TYR A 67 4.99 9.40 9.92
N VAL A 68 4.15 8.66 10.66
CA VAL A 68 2.76 8.99 11.01
C VAL A 68 2.66 10.43 11.55
N THR A 69 2.51 11.37 10.63
CA THR A 69 2.41 12.80 10.88
C THR A 69 1.08 13.20 10.30
N GLU A 70 0.24 13.80 11.13
CA GLU A 70 -1.10 14.22 10.71
C GLU A 70 -1.02 15.08 9.45
N GLY A 71 -1.74 14.64 8.40
CA GLY A 71 -1.93 15.41 7.17
C GLY A 71 -0.95 15.14 6.02
N ILE A 72 0.04 14.25 6.16
CA ILE A 72 0.86 13.82 5.01
C ILE A 72 0.34 12.46 4.51
N PRO A 73 -0.20 12.38 3.28
CA PRO A 73 -0.71 11.12 2.75
C PRO A 73 0.43 10.15 2.42
N ASN A 74 0.14 8.85 2.51
CA ASN A 74 1.02 7.81 1.99
C ASN A 74 1.24 7.96 0.48
N PRO A 75 2.38 7.49 -0.06
CA PRO A 75 2.58 7.40 -1.50
C PRO A 75 1.49 6.55 -2.15
N CYS A 76 0.72 7.16 -3.05
CA CYS A 76 -0.32 6.51 -3.84
C CYS A 76 0.01 6.69 -5.32
N ILE A 77 0.50 5.61 -5.92
CA ILE A 77 1.01 5.61 -7.29
C ILE A 77 -0.06 5.07 -8.21
N ARG A 78 -0.38 5.84 -9.25
CA ARG A 78 -1.22 5.40 -10.35
C ARG A 78 -0.38 4.79 -11.47
N VAL A 79 -0.80 3.61 -11.93
CA VAL A 79 -0.22 2.89 -13.07
C VAL A 79 -1.30 2.79 -14.14
N THR A 80 -1.02 3.32 -15.33
CA THR A 80 -1.94 3.36 -16.47
C THR A 80 -1.51 2.40 -17.58
N GLY A 81 -2.42 2.08 -18.50
CA GLY A 81 -2.14 1.18 -19.63
C GLY A 81 -2.07 -0.29 -19.23
N THR A 82 -2.83 -0.67 -18.21
CA THR A 82 -2.82 -2.01 -17.60
C THR A 82 -3.94 -2.92 -18.09
N GLU A 83 -4.85 -2.47 -18.95
CA GLU A 83 -6.00 -3.27 -19.40
C GLU A 83 -5.56 -4.60 -20.02
N ASP A 84 -6.13 -5.70 -19.52
CA ASP A 84 -5.80 -7.09 -19.92
C ASP A 84 -4.29 -7.44 -19.83
N ARG A 85 -3.53 -6.72 -19.01
CA ARG A 85 -2.08 -6.92 -18.82
C ARG A 85 -1.78 -7.33 -17.39
N ARG A 86 -0.62 -7.95 -17.19
CA ARG A 86 -0.10 -8.19 -15.85
C ARG A 86 0.79 -7.04 -15.40
N VAL A 87 0.76 -6.77 -14.10
CA VAL A 87 1.61 -5.76 -13.46
C VAL A 87 2.50 -6.46 -12.46
N GLU A 88 3.81 -6.44 -12.73
CA GLU A 88 4.82 -6.77 -11.74
C GLU A 88 5.05 -5.55 -10.85
N VAL A 89 5.05 -5.78 -9.55
CA VAL A 89 5.38 -4.79 -8.53
C VAL A 89 6.61 -5.26 -7.78
N MET A 90 7.63 -4.40 -7.72
CA MET A 90 8.80 -4.59 -6.87
C MET A 90 9.01 -3.37 -6.00
N ALA A 91 9.32 -3.56 -4.71
CA ALA A 91 9.69 -2.47 -3.83
C ALA A 91 10.67 -2.91 -2.73
N GLU A 92 11.51 -1.99 -2.26
CA GLU A 92 12.50 -2.26 -1.22
C GLU A 92 12.81 -1.00 -0.38
N SER A 93 12.91 -1.16 0.94
CA SER A 93 13.29 -0.08 1.86
C SER A 93 14.77 0.28 1.73
N THR A 94 15.09 1.54 2.05
CA THR A 94 16.47 2.03 2.13
C THR A 94 16.65 2.85 3.41
N PRO A 95 17.45 2.38 4.39
CA PRO A 95 18.16 1.10 4.41
C PRO A 95 17.21 -0.10 4.44
N VAL A 96 17.73 -1.26 4.03
CA VAL A 96 16.96 -2.51 4.03
C VAL A 96 16.53 -2.91 5.44
N GLY A 97 15.38 -3.58 5.56
CA GLY A 97 14.90 -4.17 6.81
C GLY A 97 13.65 -3.50 7.40
N SER A 98 13.22 -2.35 6.87
CA SER A 98 11.89 -1.81 7.20
C SER A 98 10.80 -2.60 6.49
N THR A 99 9.73 -2.98 7.20
CA THR A 99 8.57 -3.64 6.61
C THR A 99 7.73 -2.63 5.83
N ILE A 100 7.84 -2.70 4.51
CA ILE A 100 6.95 -1.96 3.62
C ILE A 100 5.77 -2.86 3.32
N CYS A 101 4.59 -2.24 3.22
CA CYS A 101 3.40 -2.87 2.70
C CYS A 101 2.87 -2.13 1.47
N THR A 102 2.21 -2.86 0.59
CA THR A 102 1.51 -2.31 -0.57
C THR A 102 0.06 -2.72 -0.53
N TYR A 103 -0.82 -1.73 -0.64
CA TYR A 103 -2.25 -1.93 -0.81
C TYR A 103 -2.63 -1.64 -2.26
N ARG A 104 -3.11 -2.67 -2.95
CA ARG A 104 -3.66 -2.54 -4.31
C ARG A 104 -5.14 -2.16 -4.21
N GLN A 105 -5.59 -1.25 -5.09
CA GLN A 105 -7.02 -0.96 -5.25
C GLN A 105 -7.84 -2.26 -5.43
N GLY A 106 -8.75 -2.52 -4.48
CA GLY A 106 -9.61 -3.72 -4.47
C GLY A 106 -8.89 -5.03 -4.13
N GLY A 107 -7.62 -4.98 -3.71
CA GLY A 107 -6.78 -6.13 -3.40
C GLY A 107 -6.54 -6.37 -1.90
N GLN A 108 -5.61 -7.28 -1.62
CA GLN A 108 -5.11 -7.54 -0.26
C GLN A 108 -3.88 -6.67 0.03
N LEU A 109 -3.62 -6.47 1.33
CA LEU A 109 -2.42 -5.81 1.82
C LEU A 109 -1.27 -6.80 1.82
N GLU A 110 -0.17 -6.48 1.12
CA GLU A 110 1.02 -7.32 1.04
C GLU A 110 2.19 -6.64 1.76
N CYS A 111 2.75 -7.28 2.79
CA CYS A 111 3.83 -6.73 3.62
C CYS A 111 5.09 -7.59 3.58
N ASN A 112 6.27 -6.97 3.41
CA ASN A 112 7.54 -7.70 3.45
C ASN A 112 8.73 -6.81 3.86
N ALA A 113 9.53 -7.27 4.82
CA ALA A 113 10.76 -6.59 5.27
C ALA A 113 11.96 -6.81 4.34
N ALA A 114 11.98 -7.89 3.55
CA ALA A 114 13.05 -8.23 2.63
C ALA A 114 12.87 -7.61 1.22
N GLY A 115 11.75 -6.92 0.99
CA GLY A 115 11.33 -6.40 -0.30
C GLY A 115 10.02 -7.05 -0.77
N ILE A 116 9.21 -6.28 -1.48
CA ILE A 116 7.94 -6.70 -2.06
C ILE A 116 8.21 -7.19 -3.48
N TYR A 117 7.66 -8.35 -3.82
CA TYR A 117 7.54 -8.86 -5.18
C TYR A 117 6.19 -9.53 -5.33
N PHE A 118 5.40 -9.09 -6.31
CA PHE A 118 4.24 -9.83 -6.80
C PHE A 118 3.96 -9.47 -8.26
N CYS A 119 3.21 -10.32 -8.96
CA CYS A 119 2.91 -10.16 -10.37
C CYS A 119 1.50 -10.64 -10.66
N ASP A 120 0.58 -9.69 -10.87
CA ASP A 120 -0.85 -9.96 -10.92
C ASP A 120 -1.50 -9.48 -12.20
N GLN A 121 -2.62 -10.10 -12.55
CA GLN A 121 -3.51 -9.62 -13.59
C GLN A 121 -4.19 -8.31 -13.17
N ALA A 122 -4.14 -7.31 -14.05
CA ALA A 122 -4.84 -6.06 -13.87
C ALA A 122 -6.36 -6.23 -14.04
N THR A 123 -7.13 -5.51 -13.23
CA THR A 123 -8.60 -5.53 -13.23
C THR A 123 -9.21 -4.33 -13.96
N ALA A 124 -8.39 -3.37 -14.35
CA ALA A 124 -8.76 -2.13 -15.03
C ALA A 124 -7.57 -1.59 -15.85
N ASN A 125 -7.83 -0.60 -16.71
CA ASN A 125 -6.77 0.12 -17.44
C ASN A 125 -5.92 1.05 -16.55
N GLU A 126 -6.38 1.29 -15.33
CA GLU A 126 -5.72 2.07 -14.32
C GLU A 126 -5.77 1.32 -12.99
N ILE A 127 -4.64 1.21 -12.30
CA ILE A 127 -4.55 0.63 -10.97
C ILE A 127 -3.77 1.57 -10.06
N LYS A 128 -4.24 1.70 -8.82
CA LYS A 128 -3.57 2.46 -7.77
C LYS A 128 -2.91 1.51 -6.77
N TYR A 129 -1.72 1.89 -6.35
CA TYR A 129 -0.94 1.21 -5.31
C TYR A 129 -0.58 2.22 -4.22
N GLU A 130 -1.07 1.97 -3.02
CA GLU A 130 -0.68 2.72 -1.83
C GLU A 130 0.46 1.99 -1.12
N PHE A 131 1.53 2.70 -0.76
CA PHE A 131 2.61 2.16 0.05
C PHE A 131 2.53 2.69 1.47
N LEU A 132 2.56 1.77 2.42
CA LEU A 132 2.56 2.07 3.84
C LEU A 132 3.66 1.30 4.55
N CYS A 133 3.92 1.65 5.80
CA CYS A 133 4.99 1.06 6.58
C CYS A 133 4.39 0.51 7.88
N GLU A 134 4.66 -0.76 8.19
CA GLU A 134 4.22 -1.39 9.43
C GLU A 134 5.39 -1.80 10.33
N GLY A 135 5.17 -1.74 11.65
CA GLY A 135 6.15 -2.16 12.65
C GLY A 135 7.10 -1.06 13.12
N THR A 136 8.08 -1.46 13.93
CA THR A 136 8.88 -0.52 14.75
C THR A 136 9.76 0.43 13.93
N SER A 137 10.17 0.05 12.72
CA SER A 137 10.91 0.92 11.79
C SER A 137 10.10 2.14 11.34
N CYS A 138 8.78 2.02 11.36
CA CYS A 138 7.83 3.01 10.84
C CYS A 138 7.33 3.96 11.93
N GLU A 139 7.68 3.71 13.19
CA GLU A 139 7.22 4.47 14.36
C GLU A 139 8.19 5.60 14.77
N GLN A 140 9.32 5.73 14.08
CA GLN A 140 10.41 6.61 14.53
C GLN A 140 10.83 7.62 13.46
N THR A 141 10.77 7.26 12.18
CA THR A 141 11.30 8.05 11.08
C THR A 141 10.57 7.74 9.78
N ASP A 142 10.64 8.68 8.84
CA ASP A 142 10.27 8.45 7.45
C ASP A 142 11.05 7.26 6.89
N VAL A 143 10.42 6.47 6.02
CA VAL A 143 11.03 5.30 5.39
C VAL A 143 11.24 5.56 3.91
N PRO A 144 12.48 5.85 3.47
CA PRO A 144 12.81 5.88 2.06
C PRO A 144 12.67 4.48 1.46
N PHE A 145 12.19 4.41 0.23
CA PHE A 145 12.11 3.15 -0.49
C PHE A 145 12.23 3.36 -1.99
N PHE A 146 12.64 2.30 -2.66
CA PHE A 146 12.60 2.18 -4.11
C PHE A 146 11.41 1.33 -4.52
N PHE A 147 10.77 1.66 -5.64
CA PHE A 147 9.71 0.86 -6.22
C PHE A 147 9.77 0.85 -7.75
N ARG A 148 9.26 -0.21 -8.37
CA ARG A 148 9.18 -0.39 -9.82
C ARG A 148 7.89 -1.09 -10.18
N PHE A 149 7.25 -0.61 -11.25
CA PHE A 149 6.17 -1.32 -11.92
C PHE A 149 6.61 -1.72 -13.33
N THR A 150 6.44 -2.98 -13.66
CA THR A 150 6.62 -3.48 -15.04
C THR A 150 5.27 -3.96 -15.54
N ILE A 151 4.86 -3.57 -16.74
CA ILE A 151 3.61 -4.01 -17.36
C ILE A 151 3.94 -5.03 -18.45
N SER A 152 3.31 -6.20 -18.41
CA SER A 152 3.51 -7.27 -19.42
C SER A 152 3.22 -6.76 -20.82
N PRO A 153 3.80 -7.30 -21.90
CA PRO A 153 3.25 -7.10 -23.24
C PRO A 153 1.73 -7.43 -23.29
N PRO A 154 0.98 -6.92 -24.28
CA PRO A 154 -0.41 -7.31 -24.45
C PRO A 154 -0.53 -8.83 -24.69
N ALA A 155 -1.64 -9.43 -24.27
CA ALA A 155 -1.85 -10.88 -24.38
C ALA A 155 -1.77 -11.43 -25.83
N SER A 156 -1.88 -10.55 -26.84
CA SER A 156 -1.67 -10.90 -28.25
C SER A 156 -0.22 -11.19 -28.62
N GLU A 157 0.76 -10.71 -27.83
CA GLU A 157 2.19 -10.85 -28.12
C GLU A 157 2.86 -11.97 -27.32
N MET A 158 2.37 -12.24 -26.10
CA MET A 158 2.99 -13.19 -25.17
C MET A 158 1.94 -13.82 -24.27
N ASP A 159 2.15 -15.09 -23.87
CA ASP A 159 1.35 -15.73 -22.82
C ASP A 159 1.51 -14.96 -21.51
N PRO A 160 0.45 -14.29 -21.01
CA PRO A 160 0.52 -13.50 -19.80
C PRO A 160 0.88 -14.32 -18.57
N GLU A 161 0.52 -15.62 -18.54
CA GLU A 161 0.78 -16.48 -17.37
C GLU A 161 2.27 -16.76 -17.22
N LEU A 162 2.93 -17.10 -18.32
CA LEU A 162 4.37 -17.40 -18.35
C LEU A 162 5.24 -16.14 -18.22
N TRP A 163 4.69 -14.95 -18.44
CA TRP A 163 5.46 -13.71 -18.33
C TRP A 163 5.97 -13.50 -16.90
N CYS A 164 5.11 -13.68 -15.89
CA CYS A 164 5.50 -13.51 -14.48
C CYS A 164 6.54 -14.55 -14.02
N ASP A 165 6.42 -15.79 -14.48
CA ASP A 165 7.29 -16.89 -14.04
C ASP A 165 8.74 -16.74 -14.55
N ASN A 166 8.93 -16.03 -15.66
CA ASN A 166 10.25 -15.82 -16.27
C ASN A 166 10.93 -14.52 -15.82
N ARG A 167 10.34 -13.77 -14.87
CA ARG A 167 10.92 -12.52 -14.36
C ARG A 167 12.08 -12.80 -13.42
N ASP A 168 13.15 -12.02 -13.56
CA ASP A 168 14.24 -12.03 -12.58
C ASP A 168 13.82 -11.27 -11.32
N THR A 169 13.49 -12.03 -10.28
CA THR A 169 13.07 -11.52 -8.97
C THR A 169 14.24 -11.09 -8.09
N GLY A 170 15.49 -11.24 -8.55
CA GLY A 170 16.70 -10.84 -7.86
C GLY A 170 17.17 -9.41 -8.15
N GLU A 171 16.56 -8.71 -9.11
CA GLU A 171 16.98 -7.37 -9.52
C GLU A 171 16.40 -6.25 -8.63
N TYR A 172 16.99 -6.07 -7.45
CA TYR A 172 16.70 -4.95 -6.54
C TYR A 172 17.84 -3.93 -6.50
N PRO A 173 17.60 -2.66 -6.14
CA PRO A 173 18.67 -1.67 -5.99
C PRO A 173 19.81 -2.16 -5.08
N ARG A 174 19.53 -2.88 -3.98
CA ARG A 174 20.58 -3.46 -3.13
C ARG A 174 21.52 -4.40 -3.87
N THR A 175 21.08 -5.08 -4.92
CA THR A 175 21.93 -6.06 -5.62
C THR A 175 22.98 -5.41 -6.49
N LEU A 176 22.87 -4.09 -6.71
CA LEU A 176 23.93 -3.29 -7.32
C LEU A 176 25.10 -3.02 -6.37
N SER A 177 24.92 -3.12 -5.04
CA SER A 177 26.06 -3.21 -4.13
C SER A 177 26.65 -4.60 -4.28
N GLY A 178 27.58 -4.74 -5.25
CA GLY A 178 28.31 -5.98 -5.45
C GLY A 178 28.96 -6.47 -4.14
N PRO A 179 29.40 -7.73 -4.08
CA PRO A 179 30.06 -8.25 -2.89
C PRO A 179 31.22 -7.31 -2.53
N LEU A 180 31.30 -6.93 -1.25
CA LEU A 180 32.44 -6.17 -0.75
C LEU A 180 33.72 -6.89 -1.19
N PRO A 181 34.74 -6.16 -1.67
CA PRO A 181 36.04 -6.77 -1.96
C PRO A 181 36.51 -7.59 -0.76
N PRO A 182 37.15 -8.76 -0.96
CA PRO A 182 37.65 -9.57 0.14
C PRO A 182 38.50 -8.73 1.10
N GLY A 183 38.15 -8.74 2.40
CA GLY A 183 38.87 -8.00 3.44
C GLY A 183 38.35 -6.58 3.74
N VAL A 184 37.30 -6.12 3.06
CA VAL A 184 36.62 -4.86 3.41
C VAL A 184 35.38 -5.15 4.24
N THR A 185 35.37 -4.73 5.50
CA THR A 185 34.15 -4.65 6.32
C THR A 185 33.51 -3.28 6.10
N MET A 186 32.18 -3.24 5.91
CA MET A 186 31.48 -1.96 5.95
C MET A 186 31.68 -1.32 7.32
N ALA A 187 32.01 -0.03 7.34
CA ALA A 187 32.00 0.73 8.58
C ALA A 187 30.59 0.60 9.19
N PRO A 188 30.46 0.37 10.52
CA PRO A 188 29.16 0.31 11.15
C PRO A 188 28.39 1.58 10.82
N ASN A 189 27.16 1.41 10.33
CA ASN A 189 26.28 2.52 9.96
C ASN A 189 26.25 3.52 11.13
N PRO A 190 26.64 4.79 10.94
CA PRO A 190 26.55 5.77 12.01
C PRO A 190 25.08 5.90 12.35
N GLN A 191 24.64 5.25 13.42
CA GLN A 191 23.32 5.46 14.00
C GLN A 191 23.17 6.96 14.16
N THR A 192 22.26 7.56 13.38
CA THR A 192 21.88 8.97 13.50
C THR A 192 21.40 9.18 14.92
N THR A 193 22.31 9.60 15.77
CA THR A 193 22.03 9.96 17.15
C THR A 193 21.36 11.32 17.10
N ARG A 194 20.06 11.36 16.77
CA ARG A 194 19.27 12.58 16.92
C ARG A 194 19.01 12.77 18.41
N SER A 195 19.55 13.87 18.93
CA SER A 195 19.42 14.32 20.31
C SER A 195 18.00 14.17 20.82
N ARG A 196 17.91 13.47 21.95
CA ARG A 196 16.75 13.31 22.83
C ARG A 196 16.23 14.69 23.27
N GLY A 197 15.36 15.29 22.47
CA GLY A 197 14.59 16.48 22.83
C GLY A 197 13.44 16.08 23.75
N SER A 198 13.41 16.70 24.93
CA SER A 198 12.49 16.51 26.04
C SER A 198 11.00 16.33 25.66
N SER A 199 10.45 15.20 26.11
CA SER A 199 9.13 15.00 26.74
C SER A 199 8.11 16.15 26.70
N HIS A 200 6.99 15.91 26.01
CA HIS A 200 5.69 16.51 26.32
C HIS A 200 4.64 15.42 26.53
N ASN A 201 4.17 15.29 27.77
CA ASN A 201 3.03 14.46 28.14
C ASN A 201 1.74 15.13 27.62
N TYR A 202 1.04 14.49 26.68
CA TYR A 202 -0.35 14.82 26.39
C TYR A 202 -1.24 13.67 26.83
N ALA A 203 -1.89 13.87 27.98
CA ALA A 203 -2.96 13.01 28.47
C ALA A 203 -4.20 13.21 27.58
N ALA A 204 -4.45 12.28 26.66
CA ALA A 204 -5.67 12.27 25.87
C ALA A 204 -6.83 11.73 26.71
N LYS A 205 -7.74 12.62 27.10
CA LYS A 205 -9.07 12.27 27.62
C LYS A 205 -9.94 11.83 26.45
N SER A 206 -10.16 10.52 26.30
CA SER A 206 -11.16 10.00 25.37
C SER A 206 -12.55 10.10 26.00
N LEU A 207 -13.36 11.02 25.47
CA LEU A 207 -14.76 11.18 25.81
C LEU A 207 -15.58 10.12 25.07
N LEU A 208 -16.14 9.19 25.84
CA LEU A 208 -17.19 8.26 25.42
C LEU A 208 -18.42 9.06 24.96
N GLY A 209 -18.62 9.16 23.65
CA GLY A 209 -19.86 9.66 23.05
C GLY A 209 -20.84 8.51 22.79
N ILE A 210 -21.65 8.17 23.78
CA ILE A 210 -22.76 7.22 23.64
C ILE A 210 -23.87 7.90 22.83
N CYS A 211 -24.05 7.52 21.58
CA CYS A 211 -25.24 7.89 20.80
C CYS A 211 -26.40 6.94 21.18
N ILE A 212 -27.24 7.39 22.12
CA ILE A 212 -28.54 6.76 22.39
C ILE A 212 -29.49 7.17 21.26
N VAL A 213 -29.72 6.27 20.30
CA VAL A 213 -30.82 6.41 19.33
C VAL A 213 -32.10 6.01 20.04
N ALA A 214 -32.83 7.02 20.53
CA ALA A 214 -34.17 6.86 21.05
C ALA A 214 -35.16 6.60 19.90
N ILE A 215 -35.53 5.34 19.69
CA ILE A 215 -36.66 4.96 18.85
C ILE A 215 -37.93 5.32 19.61
N THR A 216 -38.51 6.47 19.30
CA THR A 216 -39.83 6.85 19.81
C THR A 216 -40.90 6.07 19.05
N THR A 217 -41.56 5.18 19.75
CA THR A 217 -42.78 4.48 19.35
C THR A 217 -43.92 5.49 19.20
N PHE A 218 -44.28 5.83 17.96
CA PHE A 218 -45.57 6.47 17.68
C PHE A 218 -46.67 5.40 17.73
N ALA A 219 -47.36 5.35 18.87
CA ALA A 219 -48.68 4.75 18.96
C ALA A 219 -49.69 5.79 18.44
N ILE A 220 -50.26 5.54 17.25
CA ILE A 220 -51.46 6.24 16.81
C ILE A 220 -52.62 5.25 16.92
N ASN A 221 -53.37 5.38 18.01
CA ASN A 221 -54.79 5.04 18.03
C ASN A 221 -55.53 6.20 17.36
N TYR A 222 -56.29 5.91 16.30
CA TYR A 222 -57.69 6.33 16.11
C TYR A 222 -58.23 5.68 14.83
#